data_AF-A0A353HVU7-F1
#
_entry.id   AF-A0A353HVU7-F1
#
_cell.length_a   1.000
_cell.length_b   1.000
_cell.length_c   1.000
_cell.angle_alpha   90.00
_cell.angle_beta   90.00
_cell.angle_gamma   90.00
#
_symmetry.space_group_name_H-M   'P 1'
#
loop_
_entity.id
_entity.type
_entity.pdbx_description
1 polymer ?
#
loop_
_entity_poly.entity_id
_entity_poly.type
_entity_poly.pdbx_seq_one_letter_code
_entity_poly.pdbx_strand_id
1 'polypeptide(L)' 'LLADAGLKPDAVDTVFFTGGSSGVGLLRERVGALVPGARKVEGDLFGSIGAGLALDALRKFG' A
#
# COMPACT_ATOMS: atom_id res chain seq x y z
N LEU A 1 9.03 8.67 -8.56
CA LEU A 1 8.82 7.88 -7.33
C LEU A 1 10.04 7.03 -6.98
N LEU A 2 10.28 5.90 -7.66
CA LEU A 2 11.40 5.01 -7.32
C LEU A 2 12.78 5.66 -7.54
N ALA A 3 12.95 6.33 -8.69
CA ALA A 3 14.18 7.09 -8.97
C ALA A 3 14.41 8.23 -7.97
N ASP A 4 13.35 8.96 -7.61
CA ASP A 4 13.42 10.03 -6.60
C ASP A 4 13.80 9.50 -5.22
N ALA A 5 13.43 8.25 -4.90
CA ALA A 5 13.83 7.54 -3.70
C ALA A 5 15.20 6.85 -3.80
N GLY A 6 15.86 6.89 -4.97
CA GLY A 6 17.10 6.17 -5.23
C GLY A 6 16.97 4.64 -5.19
N LEU A 7 15.75 4.12 -5.35
CA LEU A 7 15.45 2.69 -5.24
C LEU A 7 15.26 2.06 -6.61
N LYS A 8 15.72 0.81 -6.72
CA LYS A 8 15.38 -0.06 -7.84
C LYS A 8 14.04 -0.77 -7.56
N PRO A 9 13.29 -1.19 -8.59
CA PRO A 9 12.01 -1.87 -8.41
C PRO A 9 12.05 -3.15 -7.55
N ASP A 10 13.14 -3.89 -7.63
CA ASP A 10 13.41 -5.11 -6.86
C ASP A 10 13.67 -4.85 -5.37
N ALA A 11 13.93 -3.61 -4.98
CA ALA A 11 14.03 -3.19 -3.58
C ALA A 11 12.66 -2.96 -2.92
N VAL A 12 11.54 -3.15 -3.65
CA VAL A 12 10.19 -3.01 -3.09
C VAL A 12 9.65 -4.39 -2.73
N ASP A 13 9.53 -4.66 -1.44
CA ASP A 13 9.02 -5.95 -0.96
C ASP A 13 7.49 -6.06 -1.01
N THR A 14 6.77 -4.95 -0.85
CA THR A 14 5.32 -4.95 -0.70
C THR A 14 4.66 -3.69 -1.26
N VAL A 15 3.56 -3.88 -1.99
CA VAL A 15 2.63 -2.83 -2.40
C VAL A 15 1.33 -3.01 -1.65
N PHE A 16 0.97 -2.03 -0.83
CA PHE A 16 -0.31 -1.99 -0.11
C PHE A 16 -1.27 -1.05 -0.84
N PHE A 17 -2.37 -1.60 -1.36
CA PHE A 17 -3.42 -0.80 -2.00
C PHE A 17 -4.42 -0.31 -0.94
N THR A 18 -4.63 1.01 -0.87
CA THR A 18 -5.54 1.66 0.08
C THR A 18 -6.36 2.76 -0.61
N GLY A 19 -7.56 3.03 -0.06
CA GLY A 19 -8.54 3.96 -0.60
C GLY A 19 -9.37 3.39 -1.75
N GLY A 20 -10.60 3.87 -1.90
CA GLY A 20 -11.58 3.29 -2.83
C GLY A 20 -11.16 3.30 -4.31
N SER A 21 -10.39 4.31 -4.76
CA SER A 21 -9.88 4.39 -6.13
C SER A 21 -8.87 3.28 -6.46
N SER A 22 -8.21 2.71 -5.45
CA SER A 22 -7.29 1.58 -5.62
C SER A 22 -8.00 0.27 -5.97
N GLY A 23 -9.34 0.23 -5.89
CA GLY A 23 -10.14 -0.92 -6.32
C GLY A 23 -10.21 -1.12 -7.84
N VAL A 24 -9.76 -0.15 -8.65
CA VAL A 24 -9.75 -0.28 -10.12
C VAL A 24 -8.73 -1.32 -10.55
N GLY A 25 -9.18 -2.45 -11.10
CA GLY A 25 -8.32 -3.58 -11.46
C GLY A 25 -7.14 -3.22 -12.38
N LEU A 26 -7.40 -2.44 -13.45
CA LEU A 26 -6.36 -2.04 -14.39
C LEU A 26 -5.28 -1.16 -13.72
N LEU A 27 -5.65 -0.32 -12.76
CA LEU A 27 -4.69 0.47 -12.00
C LEU A 27 -3.76 -0.46 -11.20
N ARG A 28 -4.32 -1.44 -10.49
CA ARG A 28 -3.55 -2.39 -9.68
C ARG A 28 -2.59 -3.22 -10.54
N GLU A 29 -3.03 -3.64 -11.71
CA GLU A 29 -2.20 -4.36 -12.67
C GLU A 29 -1.02 -3.50 -13.15
N ARG A 30 -1.30 -2.26 -13.61
CA ARG A 30 -0.27 -1.34 -14.09
C ARG A 30 0.74 -0.98 -13.00
N VAL A 31 0.28 -0.71 -11.78
CA VAL A 31 1.17 -0.42 -10.64
C VAL A 31 1.98 -1.67 -10.27
N GLY A 32 1.33 -2.84 -10.21
CA GLY A 32 2.00 -4.10 -9.88
C GLY A 32 3.06 -4.52 -10.91
N ALA A 33 2.91 -4.15 -12.17
CA ALA A 33 3.90 -4.41 -13.21
C ALA A 33 5.19 -3.60 -13.04
N LEU A 34 5.14 -2.46 -12.33
CA LEU A 34 6.33 -1.64 -12.04
C LEU A 34 7.25 -2.29 -11.01
N VAL A 35 6.72 -3.18 -10.17
CA VAL A 35 7.42 -3.84 -9.05
C VAL A 35 7.02 -5.33 -9.00
N PRO A 36 7.40 -6.14 -10.01
CA PRO A 36 6.83 -7.47 -10.22
C PRO A 36 7.15 -8.46 -9.09
N GLY A 37 8.24 -8.24 -8.33
CA GLY A 37 8.62 -9.06 -7.17
C GLY A 37 7.90 -8.70 -5.87
N ALA A 38 7.20 -7.56 -5.83
CA ALA A 38 6.56 -7.09 -4.61
C ALA A 38 5.29 -7.90 -4.29
N ARG A 39 5.09 -8.22 -3.01
CA ARG A 39 3.82 -8.75 -2.52
C ARG A 39 2.72 -7.71 -2.69
N LYS A 40 1.64 -8.08 -3.36
CA LYS A 40 0.45 -7.23 -3.53
C LYS A 40 -0.51 -7.51 -2.38
N VAL A 41 -0.74 -6.52 -1.53
CA VAL A 41 -1.63 -6.62 -0.37
C VAL A 41 -2.82 -5.71 -0.58
N GLU A 42 -4.01 -6.26 -0.36
CA GLU A 42 -5.25 -5.50 -0.33
C GLU A 42 -5.51 -5.02 1.10
N GLY A 43 -5.51 -3.70 1.30
CA GLY A 43 -6.01 -3.10 2.51
C GLY A 43 -7.54 -3.04 2.49
N ASP A 44 -8.14 -2.84 3.67
CA ASP A 44 -9.54 -2.40 3.73
C ASP A 44 -9.68 -1.08 2.95
N LEU A 45 -10.45 -1.15 1.86
CA LEU A 45 -10.69 -0.07 0.90
C LEU A 45 -11.32 1.17 1.55
N PHE A 46 -11.96 1.01 2.71
CA PHE A 46 -12.73 2.07 3.38
C PHE A 46 -12.22 2.39 4.79
N GLY A 47 -11.68 1.40 5.52
CA GLY A 47 -11.34 1.55 6.94
C GLY A 47 -9.87 1.41 7.30
N SER A 48 -8.96 1.06 6.36
CA SER A 48 -7.57 0.69 6.73
C SER A 48 -6.80 1.79 7.47
N ILE A 49 -6.98 3.06 7.08
CA ILE A 49 -6.35 4.20 7.76
C ILE A 49 -6.99 4.43 9.14
N GLY A 50 -8.33 4.43 9.21
CA GLY A 50 -9.06 4.61 10.47
C GLY A 50 -8.73 3.52 11.50
N ALA A 51 -8.62 2.27 11.07
CA ALA A 51 -8.19 1.16 11.90
C ALA A 51 -6.75 1.34 12.41
N GLY A 52 -5.83 1.78 11.54
CA GLY A 52 -4.46 2.11 11.93
C GLY A 52 -4.39 3.22 12.99
N LEU A 53 -5.21 4.27 12.84
CA LEU A 53 -5.30 5.36 13.81
C LEU A 53 -5.87 4.88 15.17
N ALA A 54 -6.89 4.02 15.15
CA ALA A 54 -7.44 3.46 16.38
C ALA A 54 -6.42 2.59 17.13
N LEU A 55 -5.66 1.77 16.40
CA LEU A 55 -4.56 0.97 16.97
C LEU A 55 -3.45 1.86 17.56
N ASP A 56 -3.11 2.94 16.87
CA ASP A 56 -2.13 3.91 17.37
C ASP A 56 -2.63 4.62 18.64
N ALA A 57 -3.89 5.03 18.68
CA ALA A 57 -4.51 5.62 19.86
C ALA A 57 -4.51 4.64 21.05
N LEU A 58 -4.86 3.38 20.83
CA LEU A 58 -4.79 2.35 21.87
C LEU A 58 -3.37 2.18 22.43
N ARG A 59 -2.34 2.21 21.58
CA ARG A 59 -0.94 2.10 22.03
C ARG A 59 -0.46 3.31 22.84
N LYS A 60 -1.03 4.50 22.58
CA LYS A 60 -0.61 5.76 23.21
C LYS A 60 -1.40 6.12 24.46
N PHE A 61 -2.67 5.70 24.52
CA PHE A 61 -3.63 6.15 25.54
C PHE A 61 -4.36 5.01 26.25
N GLY A 62 -4.14 3.76 25.85
CA GLY A 62 -4.70 2.55 26.48
C GLY A 62 -3.76 1.87 27.46
#